data_AF-A0A4Q3T821-F1
#
_entry.id   AF-A0A4Q3T821-F1
#
_cell.length_a   1.000
_cell.length_b   1.000
_cell.length_c   1.000
_cell.angle_alpha   90.00
_cell.angle_beta   90.00
_cell.angle_gamma   90.00
#
_symmetry.space_group_name_H-M   'P 1'
#
loop_
_entity.id
_entity.type
_entity.pdbx_description
1 polymer ?
#
loop_
_entity_poly.entity_id
_entity_poly.type
_entity_poly.pdbx_seq_one_letter_code
_entity_poly.pdbx_strand_id
1 'polypeptide(L)'
;MKIRNLILAVATTAIGASSFMTTGAYAQAKEQFFPLLSYRTGPYAPNGTPWANGKQDYLKLINARDGGINGVKLTYEECETGYATDKGVE
;
A
#
# COMPACT_ATOMS: atom_id res chain seq x y z
N MET A 1 0.71 52.60 -22.07
CA MET A 1 1.44 51.40 -22.53
C MET A 1 2.27 50.73 -21.42
N LYS A 2 2.98 51.48 -20.55
CA LYS A 2 3.78 50.90 -19.45
C LYS A 2 3.00 50.03 -18.45
N ILE A 3 1.77 50.41 -18.09
CA ILE A 3 0.95 49.66 -17.11
C ILE A 3 0.47 48.30 -17.66
N ARG A 4 0.08 48.21 -18.94
CA ARG A 4 -0.29 46.93 -19.57
C ARG A 4 0.88 45.94 -19.58
N ASN A 5 2.08 46.44 -19.88
CA ASN A 5 3.29 45.61 -19.87
C ASN A 5 3.67 45.17 -18.44
N LEU A 6 3.42 46.02 -17.44
CA LEU A 6 3.61 45.67 -16.03
C LEU A 6 2.64 44.57 -15.57
N ILE A 7 1.35 44.69 -15.95
CA ILE A 7 0.32 43.69 -15.64
C ILE A 7 0.64 42.36 -16.30
N LEU A 8 1.08 42.38 -17.57
CA LEU A 8 1.51 41.18 -18.29
C LEU A 8 2.72 40.52 -17.62
N ALA A 9 3.71 41.30 -17.17
CA ALA A 9 4.89 40.78 -16.49
C ALA A 9 4.54 40.11 -15.15
N VAL A 10 3.66 40.72 -14.35
CA VAL A 10 3.19 40.16 -13.07
C VAL A 10 2.34 38.90 -13.28
N ALA A 11 1.51 38.86 -14.33
CA ALA A 11 0.74 37.67 -14.66
C ALA A 11 1.65 36.48 -15.06
N THR A 12 2.72 36.74 -15.81
CA THR A 12 3.68 35.69 -16.21
C THR A 12 4.49 35.14 -15.04
N THR A 13 4.85 35.97 -14.05
CA THR A 13 5.57 35.51 -12.86
C THR A 13 4.67 34.74 -11.90
N ALA A 14 3.39 35.11 -11.76
CA ALA A 14 2.43 34.36 -10.96
C ALA A 14 2.16 32.94 -11.52
N ILE A 15 2.07 32.80 -12.84
CA ILE A 15 1.90 31.50 -13.50
C ILE A 15 3.18 30.66 -13.34
N GLY A 16 4.36 31.25 -13.53
CA GLY A 16 5.64 30.57 -13.33
C GLY A 16 5.92 30.14 -11.88
N ALA A 17 5.41 30.88 -10.89
CA ALA A 17 5.52 30.50 -9.48
C ALA A 17 4.64 29.28 -9.15
N SER A 18 3.50 29.13 -9.81
CA SER A 18 2.59 28.00 -9.59
C SER A 18 3.15 26.66 -10.10
N SER A 19 4.03 26.67 -11.12
CA SER A 19 4.72 25.46 -11.61
C SER A 19 5.76 24.90 -10.63
N PHE A 20 6.20 25.67 -9.63
CA PHE A 20 7.06 25.18 -8.56
C PHE A 20 6.29 24.64 -7.35
N MET A 21 4.98 24.85 -7.30
CA MET A 21 4.09 24.29 -6.29
C MET A 21 3.64 22.90 -6.74
N THR A 22 4.58 22.02 -7.07
CA THR A 22 4.26 20.59 -7.15
C THR A 22 3.98 20.17 -5.71
N THR A 23 2.74 19.83 -5.38
CA THR A 23 2.47 19.02 -4.20
C THR A 23 3.27 17.74 -4.39
N GLY A 24 4.41 17.61 -3.72
CA GLY A 24 5.21 16.41 -3.80
C GLY A 24 4.30 15.23 -3.52
N ALA A 25 4.15 14.34 -4.51
CA ALA A 25 3.55 13.05 -4.25
C ALA A 25 4.46 12.40 -3.21
N TYR A 26 4.03 12.42 -1.95
CA TYR A 26 4.75 11.74 -0.88
C TYR A 26 4.93 10.30 -1.35
N ALA A 27 6.18 9.87 -1.46
CA ALA A 27 6.53 8.47 -1.71
C ALA A 27 6.12 7.67 -0.47
N GLN A 28 4.82 7.48 -0.26
CA GLN A 28 4.31 6.41 0.56
C GLN A 28 4.88 5.14 -0.05
N ALA A 29 5.52 4.31 0.78
CA ALA A 29 5.92 2.98 0.33
C ALA A 29 4.70 2.34 -0.33
N LYS A 30 4.76 2.09 -1.64
CA LYS A 30 3.68 1.42 -2.37
C LYS A 30 3.70 -0.03 -1.92
N GLU A 31 3.02 -0.27 -0.82
CA GLU A 31 2.79 -1.60 -0.28
C GLU A 31 1.33 -1.97 -0.47
N GLN A 32 1.12 -3.19 -0.95
CA GLN A 32 -0.20 -3.81 -1.01
C GLN A 32 -0.33 -4.72 0.20
N PHE A 33 -1.20 -4.33 1.12
CA PHE A 33 -1.50 -5.13 2.30
C PHE A 33 -2.44 -6.29 1.95
N PHE A 34 -2.12 -7.48 2.48
CA PHE A 34 -2.93 -8.67 2.44
C PHE A 34 -3.15 -9.19 3.86
N PRO A 35 -4.36 -9.05 4.44
CA PRO A 35 -4.62 -9.61 5.76
C PRO A 35 -4.54 -11.13 5.72
N LEU A 36 -4.00 -11.71 6.78
CA LEU A 36 -3.87 -13.15 6.93
C LEU A 36 -4.64 -13.61 8.16
N LEU A 37 -5.94 -13.83 7.95
CA LEU A 37 -6.84 -14.41 8.94
C LEU A 37 -6.60 -15.91 9.01
N SER A 38 -5.79 -16.35 9.98
CA SER A 38 -5.44 -17.75 10.16
C SER A 38 -6.28 -18.40 11.25
N TYR A 39 -6.28 -19.72 11.25
CA TYR A 39 -6.92 -20.55 12.26
C TYR A 39 -5.98 -21.72 12.59
N ARG A 40 -4.87 -21.39 13.24
CA ARG A 40 -3.82 -22.32 13.67
C ARG A 40 -4.18 -23.03 14.97
N THR A 41 -5.24 -22.59 15.63
CA THR A 41 -5.77 -23.20 16.86
C THR A 41 -7.15 -23.82 16.64
N GLY A 42 -7.52 -24.76 17.52
CA GLY A 42 -8.82 -25.43 17.47
C GLY A 42 -8.90 -26.65 16.55
N PRO A 43 -10.10 -27.24 16.36
CA PRO A 43 -10.29 -28.51 15.65
C PRO A 43 -9.88 -28.47 14.17
N TYR A 44 -9.94 -27.29 13.54
CA TYR A 44 -9.62 -27.09 12.13
C TYR A 44 -8.14 -26.69 11.90
N ALA A 45 -7.34 -26.57 12.96
CA ALA A 45 -5.91 -26.23 12.88
C ALA A 45 -5.08 -27.11 11.93
N PRO A 46 -5.31 -28.43 11.81
CA PRO A 46 -4.57 -29.27 10.87
C PRO A 46 -4.71 -28.84 9.41
N ASN A 47 -5.83 -28.20 9.04
CA ASN A 47 -6.05 -27.63 7.71
C ASN A 47 -5.60 -26.16 7.63
N GLY A 48 -5.85 -25.36 8.67
CA GLY A 48 -5.55 -23.93 8.67
C GLY A 48 -4.06 -23.60 8.67
N THR A 49 -3.27 -24.36 9.42
CA THR A 49 -1.82 -24.17 9.54
C THR A 49 -1.09 -24.27 8.20
N PRO A 50 -1.25 -25.35 7.40
CA PRO A 50 -0.58 -25.43 6.11
C PRO A 50 -1.06 -24.37 5.11
N TRP A 51 -2.35 -23.99 5.14
CA TRP A 51 -2.86 -22.90 4.32
C TRP A 51 -2.20 -21.56 4.64
N ALA A 52 -2.12 -21.21 5.93
CA ALA A 52 -1.51 -19.97 6.40
C ALA A 52 -0.02 -19.90 6.04
N ASN A 53 0.71 -21.00 6.23
CA ASN A 53 2.12 -21.10 5.85
C ASN A 53 2.31 -20.93 4.34
N GLY A 54 1.53 -21.65 3.53
CA GLY A 54 1.60 -21.57 2.06
C GLY A 54 1.32 -20.16 1.54
N LYS A 55 0.33 -19.46 2.12
CA LYS A 55 0.03 -18.07 1.76
C LYS A 55 1.21 -17.14 2.11
N GLN A 56 1.77 -17.24 3.32
CA GLN A 56 2.92 -16.41 3.72
C GLN A 56 4.14 -16.65 2.85
N ASP A 57 4.48 -17.91 2.60
CA ASP A 57 5.63 -18.29 1.80
C ASP A 57 5.49 -17.79 0.36
N TYR A 58 4.28 -17.84 -0.20
CA TYR A 58 4.01 -17.31 -1.53
C TYR A 58 4.16 -15.78 -1.58
N LEU A 59 3.64 -15.04 -0.60
CA LEU A 59 3.81 -13.58 -0.55
C LEU A 59 5.29 -13.19 -0.43
N LYS A 60 6.06 -13.90 0.41
CA LYS A 60 7.52 -13.72 0.53
C LYS A 60 8.22 -14.03 -0.79
N LEU A 61 7.85 -15.12 -1.46
CA LEU A 61 8.41 -15.51 -2.76
C LEU A 61 8.19 -14.42 -3.80
N ILE A 62 6.97 -13.88 -3.93
CA ILE A 62 6.69 -12.82 -4.91
C ILE A 62 7.52 -11.57 -4.63
N ASN A 63 7.66 -11.17 -3.36
CA ASN A 63 8.51 -10.04 -3.00
C ASN A 63 10.00 -10.25 -3.31
N ALA A 64 10.50 -11.45 -3.07
CA ALA A 64 11.91 -11.79 -3.23
C ALA A 64 12.28 -12.07 -4.70
N ARG A 65 11.45 -12.83 -5.42
CA ARG A 65 11.68 -13.25 -6.80
C ARG A 65 11.32 -12.16 -7.81
N ASP A 66 10.15 -11.53 -7.65
CA ASP A 66 9.59 -10.62 -8.66
C ASP A 66 9.75 -9.15 -8.27
N GLY A 67 10.27 -8.90 -7.06
CA GLY A 67 10.34 -7.54 -6.52
C GLY A 67 8.99 -7.00 -6.03
N GLY A 68 7.94 -7.82 -5.99
CA GLY A 68 6.56 -7.40 -5.73
C GLY A 68 5.71 -7.44 -7.00
N ILE A 69 4.45 -7.00 -6.92
CA ILE A 69 3.54 -6.95 -8.09
C ILE A 69 3.70 -5.59 -8.76
N ASN A 70 4.23 -5.54 -9.98
CA ASN A 70 4.53 -4.27 -10.69
C ASN A 70 5.40 -3.31 -9.85
N GLY A 71 6.33 -3.84 -9.06
CA GLY A 71 7.19 -3.07 -8.16
C GLY A 71 6.54 -2.65 -6.83
N VAL A 72 5.28 -3.02 -6.58
CA VAL A 72 4.58 -2.81 -5.29
C VAL A 72 4.86 -4.00 -4.37
N LYS A 73 5.44 -3.74 -3.19
CA LYS A 73 5.74 -4.81 -2.23
C LYS A 73 4.47 -5.31 -1.56
N LEU A 74 4.43 -6.60 -1.26
CA LEU A 74 3.31 -7.21 -0.54
C LEU A 74 3.62 -7.23 0.95
N THR A 75 2.71 -6.75 1.77
CA THR A 75 2.82 -6.86 3.23
C THR A 75 1.64 -7.61 3.78
N TYR A 76 1.83 -8.23 4.94
CA TYR A 76 0.78 -8.99 5.60
C TYR A 76 0.95 -8.89 7.10
N GLU A 77 -0.17 -8.98 7.79
CA GLU A 77 -0.24 -9.21 9.22
C GLU A 77 -1.09 -10.45 9.43
N GLU A 78 -0.67 -11.29 10.37
CA GLU A 78 -1.38 -12.49 10.73
C GLU A 78 -2.21 -12.26 12.00
N CYS A 79 -3.51 -12.56 11.90
CA CYS A 79 -4.43 -12.57 13.04
C CYS A 79 -5.03 -13.98 13.19
N GLU A 80 -4.97 -14.52 14.40
CA GLU A 80 -5.47 -15.85 14.75
C GLU A 80 -6.95 -15.80 15.16
N THR A 81 -7.78 -16.45 14.35
CA THR A 81 -9.24 -16.46 14.52
C THR A 81 -9.76 -17.71 15.24
N GLY A 82 -8.97 -18.79 15.33
CA GLY A 82 -9.41 -20.07 15.90
C GLY A 82 -10.60 -20.73 15.19
N TYR A 83 -10.87 -20.31 13.94
CA TYR A 83 -12.06 -20.69 13.18
C TYR A 83 -13.38 -20.29 13.88
N ALA A 84 -13.32 -19.28 14.74
CA ALA A 84 -14.46 -18.74 15.47
C ALA A 84 -15.00 -17.49 14.75
N THR A 85 -16.31 -17.44 14.51
CA THR A 85 -16.94 -16.36 13.72
C THR A 85 -16.93 -15.02 14.44
N ASP A 86 -17.00 -15.03 15.77
CA ASP A 86 -16.92 -13.85 16.64
C ASP A 86 -15.54 -13.18 16.60
N LYS A 87 -14.47 -13.96 16.40
CA LYS A 87 -13.09 -13.47 16.25
C LYS A 87 -12.71 -13.13 14.82
N GLY A 88 -13.53 -13.49 13.84
CA GLY A 88 -13.31 -13.15 12.43
C GLY A 88 -13.80 -11.74 12.07
N VAL A 89 -14.56 -11.11 12.96
CA VAL A 89 -15.10 -9.75 12.81
C VAL A 89 -14.40 -8.86 13.82
N GLU A 90 -13.21 -8.36 13.45
CA GLU A 90 -12.41 -7.40 14.23
C GLU A 90 -12.48 -5.99 13.63
#